data_AF-A0A7U4QMS7-F1
#
_entry.id   AF-A0A7U4QMS7-F1
#
_cell.length_a   1.000
_cell.length_b   1.000
_cell.length_c   1.000
_cell.angle_alpha   90.00
_cell.angle_beta   90.00
_cell.angle_gamma   90.00
#
_symmetry.space_group_name_H-M   'P 1'
#
loop_
_entity.id
_entity.type
_entity.pdbx_description
1 polymer ?
#
loop_
_entity_poly.entity_id
_entity_poly.type
_entity_poly.pdbx_seq_one_letter_code
_entity_poly.pdbx_strand_id
1 'polypeptide(L)' 'MYEKEIKLKIRELPEDLRREVLDYIEFLLRKYKSGEIEARKFKFDWEGGLSEIREKFSSVELQHKALEWR' A
#
# COMPACT_ATOMS: atom_id res chain seq x y z
N MET A 1 -5.46 -18.80 22.84
CA MET A 1 -6.26 -20.04 22.99
C MET A 1 -6.25 -20.96 21.75
N TYR A 2 -5.68 -20.56 20.60
CA TYR A 2 -5.67 -21.37 19.36
C TYR A 2 -4.40 -22.19 19.10
N GLU A 3 -3.35 -22.00 19.92
CA GLU A 3 -2.04 -22.61 19.67
C GLU A 3 -2.06 -24.15 19.75
N LYS A 4 -2.89 -24.70 20.64
CA LYS A 4 -3.07 -26.15 20.78
C LYS A 4 -3.80 -26.76 19.58
N GLU A 5 -4.81 -26.09 19.06
CA GLU A 5 -5.57 -26.52 17.88
C GLU A 5 -4.73 -26.48 16.60
N ILE A 6 -3.93 -25.43 16.43
CA ILE A 6 -3.01 -25.30 15.30
C ILE A 6 -2.00 -26.45 15.30
N LYS A 7 -1.42 -26.78 16.46
CA LYS A 7 -0.45 -27.89 16.59
C LYS A 7 -1.07 -29.26 16.27
N LEU A 8 -2.32 -29.50 16.66
CA LEU A 8 -3.03 -30.73 16.34
C LEU A 8 -3.30 -30.86 14.83
N LYS A 9 -3.84 -29.80 14.21
CA LYS A 9 -4.13 -29.78 12.77
C LYS A 9 -2.87 -29.90 11.91
N ILE A 10 -1.74 -29.32 12.32
CA ILE A 10 -0.44 -29.49 11.63
C ILE A 10 0.04 -30.94 11.67
N ARG A 11 -0.24 -31.67 12.76
CA ARG A 11 0.14 -33.08 12.87
C ARG A 11 -0.68 -34.00 11.95
N GLU A 12 -1.96 -33.69 11.75
CA GLU A 12 -2.86 -34.43 10.86
C GLU A 12 -2.62 -34.13 9.37
N LEU A 13 -1.93 -33.03 9.05
CA LEU A 13 -1.65 -32.65 7.66
C LEU A 13 -0.51 -33.50 7.05
N PRO A 14 -0.68 -33.95 5.79
CA PRO A 14 0.40 -34.47 4.95
C PRO A 14 1.57 -33.49 4.84
N GLU A 15 2.79 -34.01 4.68
CA GLU A 15 4.01 -33.19 4.63
C GLU A 15 4.03 -32.16 3.50
N ASP A 16 3.36 -32.45 2.38
CA ASP A 16 3.24 -31.52 1.24
C ASP A 16 2.49 -30.24 1.63
N LEU A 17 1.40 -30.38 2.39
CA LEU A 17 0.58 -29.25 2.84
C LEU A 17 1.21 -28.49 4.01
N ARG A 18 2.14 -29.10 4.76
CA ARG A 18 2.89 -28.40 5.82
C ARG A 18 3.77 -27.30 5.24
N ARG A 19 4.30 -27.48 4.02
CA ARG A 19 5.06 -26.44 3.32
C ARG A 19 4.20 -25.23 3.01
N GLU A 20 3.01 -25.45 2.44
CA GLU A 20 2.06 -24.37 2.15
C GLU A 20 1.63 -23.60 3.41
N VAL A 21 1.44 -24.31 4.53
CA VAL A 21 1.12 -23.68 5.82
C VAL A 21 2.29 -22.84 6.33
N LEU A 22 3.53 -23.32 6.21
CA LEU A 22 4.72 -22.55 6.59
C LEU A 22 4.85 -21.28 5.74
N ASP A 23 4.66 -21.40 4.42
CA ASP A 23 4.70 -20.26 3.49
C ASP A 23 3.59 -19.25 3.82
N TYR A 24 2.39 -19.72 4.17
CA TYR A 24 1.29 -18.85 4.56
C TYR A 24 1.54 -18.15 5.90
N ILE A 25 2.13 -18.84 6.88
CA ILE A 25 2.55 -18.24 8.15
C ILE A 25 3.61 -17.17 7.88
N GLU A 26 4.60 -17.45 7.03
CA GLU A 26 5.63 -16.49 6.67
C GLU A 26 5.03 -15.28 5.92
N PHE A 27 4.08 -15.51 5.02
CA PHE A 27 3.34 -14.45 4.33
C PHE A 27 2.59 -13.56 5.32
N LEU A 28 1.83 -14.15 6.26
CA LEU A 28 1.10 -13.39 7.27
C LEU A 28 2.07 -12.59 8.16
N LEU A 29 3.16 -13.21 8.60
CA LEU A 29 4.20 -12.51 9.36
C LEU A 29 4.76 -11.34 8.56
N ARG A 30 5.12 -11.53 7.28
CA ARG A 30 5.63 -10.44 6.44
C ARG A 30 4.59 -9.34 6.26
N LYS A 31 3.33 -9.69 5.95
CA LYS A 31 2.22 -8.77 5.67
C LYS A 31 1.84 -7.89 6.87
N TYR A 32 1.89 -8.44 8.08
CA TYR A 32 1.50 -7.71 9.30
C TYR A 32 2.68 -7.16 10.08
N LYS A 33 3.91 -7.68 9.87
CA LYS A 33 5.14 -7.06 10.39
C LYS A 33 5.50 -5.79 9.61
N SER A 34 5.07 -5.69 8.35
CA SER A 34 5.00 -4.43 7.60
C SER A 34 3.80 -3.54 7.97
N GLY A 35 3.05 -3.86 9.04
CA GLY A 35 2.13 -2.91 9.68
C GLY A 35 2.84 -1.69 10.29
N GLU A 36 4.18 -1.73 10.37
CA GLU A 36 5.07 -0.59 10.63
C GLU A 36 5.67 0.00 9.35
N ILE A 37 5.24 -0.40 8.15
CA ILE A 37 5.32 0.52 7.01
C ILE A 37 4.30 1.58 7.37
N GLU A 38 4.81 2.58 8.09
CA GLU A 38 4.29 3.91 8.24
C GLU A 38 3.11 4.10 7.31
N ALA A 39 1.97 4.43 7.90
CA ALA A 39 1.01 5.28 7.24
C ALA A 39 1.77 6.52 6.74
N ARG A 40 2.50 6.38 5.62
CA ARG A 40 2.83 7.43 4.67
C ARG A 40 1.47 7.80 4.11
N LYS A 41 0.67 8.45 4.95
CA LYS A 41 -0.49 9.21 4.57
C LYS A 41 -0.02 9.94 3.32
N PHE A 42 -0.66 9.64 2.21
CA PHE A 42 -0.36 10.26 0.94
C PHE A 42 -0.29 11.77 1.19
N LYS A 43 0.91 12.36 1.09
CA LYS A 43 1.15 13.63 1.79
C LYS A 43 0.48 14.84 1.15
N PHE A 44 -0.20 14.67 0.00
CA PHE A 44 -0.85 15.76 -0.76
C PHE A 44 -0.02 17.05 -0.83
N ASP A 45 1.33 16.95 -0.75
CA ASP A 45 2.22 18.11 -0.70
C ASP A 45 2.16 18.95 -2.00
N TRP A 46 1.58 18.38 -3.05
CA TRP A 46 1.35 19.04 -4.33
C TRP A 46 0.00 19.78 -4.39
N GLU A 47 -0.95 19.49 -3.49
CA GLU A 47 -2.25 20.13 -3.46
C GLU A 47 -2.08 21.62 -3.11
N GLY A 48 -2.59 22.50 -3.97
CA GLY A 48 -2.47 23.94 -3.77
C GLY A 48 -1.13 24.56 -4.16
N GLY A 49 -0.18 23.81 -4.73
CA GLY A 49 1.11 24.34 -5.21
C GLY A 49 1.00 25.41 -6.30
N LEU A 50 -0.17 25.52 -6.95
CA LEU A 50 -0.46 26.54 -7.98
C LEU A 50 -1.42 27.64 -7.47
N SER A 51 -1.64 27.74 -6.15
CA SER A 51 -2.56 28.75 -5.60
C SER A 51 -2.11 30.18 -5.89
N GLU A 52 -0.81 30.44 -5.90
CA GLU A 52 -0.23 31.77 -6.14
C GLU A 52 -0.40 32.28 -7.59
N ILE A 53 -0.56 31.36 -8.54
CA ILE A 53 -0.74 31.70 -9.96
C ILE A 53 -2.22 31.74 -10.35
N ARG A 54 -3.13 31.28 -9.48
CA ARG A 54 -4.58 31.29 -9.71
C ARG A 54 -5.13 32.70 -9.93
N GLU A 55 -4.53 33.71 -9.30
CA GLU A 55 -4.90 35.12 -9.49
C GLU A 55 -4.30 35.73 -10.77
N LYS A 56 -3.26 35.11 -11.33
CA LYS A 56 -2.51 35.64 -12.48
C LYS A 56 -2.90 34.99 -13.81
N PHE A 57 -3.42 33.77 -13.76
CA PHE A 57 -3.82 33.02 -14.95
C PHE A 57 -5.19 32.39 -14.76
N SER A 58 -6.06 32.60 -15.73
CA SER A 58 -7.30 31.85 -15.86
C SER A 58 -7.01 30.42 -16.31
N SER A 59 -7.91 29.49 -15.99
CA SER A 59 -7.80 28.09 -16.40
C SER A 59 -7.66 27.93 -17.92
N VAL A 60 -8.24 28.85 -18.69
CA VAL A 60 -8.21 28.86 -20.16
C VAL A 60 -6.84 29.29 -20.69
N GLU A 61 -6.19 30.28 -20.07
CA GLU A 61 -4.84 30.71 -20.46
C GLU A 61 -3.79 29.64 -20.15
N LEU A 62 -3.94 28.93 -19.02
CA LEU A 62 -3.08 27.79 -18.69
C LEU A 62 -3.22 26.67 -19.70
N GLN A 63 -4.44 26.41 -20.18
CA GLN A 63 -4.69 25.41 -21.21
C GLN A 63 -4.00 25.77 -22.54
N HIS A 64 -4.08 27.03 -22.98
CA HIS A 64 -3.39 27.48 -24.19
C HIS A 64 -1.86 27.37 -24.06
N LYS A 65 -1.29 27.80 -22.92
CA LYS A 65 0.16 27.67 -22.66
C LYS A 65 0.63 26.22 -22.62
N ALA A 66 -0.16 25.31 -22.05
CA ALA A 66 0.16 23.89 -22.03
C ALA A 66 0.19 23.27 -23.44
N LEU A 67 -0.64 23.78 -24.35
CA LEU A 67 -0.65 23.36 -25.76
C LEU A 67 0.57 23.91 -26.53
N GLU A 68 1.08 25.09 -26.17
CA GLU A 68 2.29 25.67 -26.76
C GLU A 68 3.59 24.95 -26.35
N TRP A 69 3.61 24.28 -25.21
CA TRP A 69 4.78 23.54 -24.69
C TRP A 69 4.87 22.08 -25.19
N ARG A 70 3.98 21.67 -26.09
CA ARG A 70 3.95 20.33 -26.69
C ARG A 70 4.74 20.27 -28.00
#